data_AF-A0A1G0ILE5-F1
#
_entry.id   AF-A0A1G0ILE5-F1
#
_cell.length_a   1.000
_cell.length_b   1.000
_cell.length_c   1.000
_cell.angle_alpha   90.00
_cell.angle_beta   90.00
_cell.angle_gamma   90.00
#
_symmetry.space_group_name_H-M   'P 1'
#
loop_
_entity.id
_entity.type
_entity.pdbx_description
1 polymer ?
#
loop_
_entity_poly.entity_id
_entity_poly.type
_entity_poly.pdbx_seq_one_letter_code
_entity_poly.pdbx_strand_id
1 'polypeptide(L)'
;MDARHQSVAEETLNQLVNFMNQYLQTEMDQVLAIRELHTDMRKILKYIYQYAKLEVDVDAILSKQNLLSVDRVGLPRLDNLLIPDKNSFMRVIDAIQAVLNQLDKGNRSPQFVAQVNGILEQYLRLHRHW
;
A
#
# COMPACT_ATOMS: atom_id res chain seq x y z
N MET A 1 21.91 -9.55 -6.55
CA MET A 1 20.60 -9.53 -5.87
C MET A 1 19.93 -10.86 -6.14
N ASP A 2 19.46 -11.57 -5.13
CA ASP A 2 18.81 -12.88 -5.30
C ASP A 2 17.40 -12.68 -5.88
N ALA A 3 17.12 -13.27 -7.04
CA ALA A 3 15.84 -13.17 -7.75
C ALA A 3 14.63 -13.55 -6.87
N ARG A 4 14.84 -14.40 -5.86
CA ARG A 4 13.80 -14.78 -4.89
C ARG A 4 13.33 -13.60 -4.04
N HIS A 5 14.24 -12.72 -3.64
CA HIS A 5 13.90 -11.55 -2.84
C HIS A 5 13.10 -10.53 -3.66
N GLN A 6 13.43 -10.37 -4.94
CA GLN A 6 12.69 -9.49 -5.85
C GLN A 6 11.26 -10.00 -6.04
N SER A 7 11.09 -11.30 -6.27
CA SER A 7 9.77 -11.93 -6.42
C SER A 7 8.89 -11.74 -5.18
N VAL A 8 9.44 -11.92 -3.97
CA VAL A 8 8.66 -11.81 -2.73
C VAL A 8 8.29 -10.35 -2.41
N ALA A 9 9.20 -9.41 -2.64
CA ALA A 9 8.91 -7.99 -2.49
C ALA A 9 7.84 -7.53 -3.49
N GLU A 10 7.92 -7.98 -4.75
CA GLU A 10 6.92 -7.68 -5.79
C GLU A 10 5.54 -8.21 -5.39
N GLU A 11 5.50 -9.45 -4.93
CA GLU A 11 4.27 -10.07 -4.47
C GLU A 11 3.67 -9.31 -3.29
N THR A 12 4.49 -8.94 -2.30
CA THR A 12 4.05 -8.17 -1.13
C THR A 12 3.44 -6.83 -1.53
N LEU A 13 4.11 -6.09 -2.43
CA LEU A 13 3.58 -4.81 -2.91
C LEU A 13 2.28 -4.99 -3.71
N ASN A 14 2.20 -6.02 -4.55
CA ASN A 14 0.97 -6.33 -5.28
C ASN A 14 -0.18 -6.72 -4.33
N GLN A 15 0.10 -7.48 -3.27
CA GLN A 15 -0.89 -7.78 -2.23
C GLN A 15 -1.39 -6.51 -1.55
N LEU A 16 -0.50 -5.58 -1.21
CA LEU A 16 -0.87 -4.27 -0.66
C LEU A 16 -1.76 -3.49 -1.64
N VAL A 17 -1.35 -3.35 -2.90
CA VAL A 17 -2.13 -2.61 -3.92
C VAL A 17 -3.52 -3.25 -4.13
N ASN A 18 -3.59 -4.58 -4.19
CA ASN A 18 -4.84 -5.31 -4.35
C ASN A 18 -5.77 -5.10 -3.15
N PHE A 19 -5.23 -5.20 -1.93
CA PHE A 19 -5.99 -4.90 -0.72
C PHE A 19 -6.51 -3.46 -0.73
N MET A 20 -5.68 -2.48 -1.10
CA MET A 20 -6.08 -1.07 -1.19
C MET A 20 -7.20 -0.86 -2.20
N ASN A 21 -7.11 -1.49 -3.37
CA ASN A 21 -8.16 -1.45 -4.39
C ASN A 21 -9.49 -1.99 -3.86
N GLN A 22 -9.46 -3.16 -3.19
CA GLN A 22 -10.63 -3.80 -2.60
C GLN A 22 -11.22 -2.95 -1.48
N TYR A 23 -10.38 -2.47 -0.56
CA TYR A 23 -10.81 -1.63 0.56
C TYR A 23 -11.48 -0.33 0.08
N LEU A 24 -10.94 0.31 -0.97
CA LEU A 24 -11.58 1.46 -1.60
C LEU A 24 -12.93 1.13 -2.25
N GLN A 25 -13.19 -0.12 -2.64
CA GLN A 25 -14.50 -0.53 -3.19
C GLN A 25 -15.51 -0.80 -2.09
N THR A 26 -15.09 -1.42 -1.00
CA THR A 26 -15.99 -1.86 0.07
C THR A 26 -16.24 -0.79 1.12
N GLU A 27 -15.22 0.00 1.47
CA GLU A 27 -15.24 0.97 2.57
C GLU A 27 -15.11 2.42 2.07
N MET A 28 -15.60 2.69 0.85
CA MET A 28 -15.46 4.00 0.20
C MET A 28 -15.98 5.15 1.07
N ASP A 29 -17.14 4.98 1.69
CA ASP A 29 -17.77 6.00 2.53
C ASP A 29 -16.91 6.36 3.74
N GLN A 30 -16.28 5.36 4.37
CA GLN A 30 -15.35 5.56 5.47
C GLN A 30 -14.11 6.34 5.01
N VAL A 31 -13.55 6.00 3.84
CA VAL A 31 -12.38 6.68 3.28
C VAL A 31 -12.69 8.14 2.95
N LEU A 32 -13.89 8.43 2.44
CA LEU A 32 -14.31 9.80 2.14
C LEU A 32 -14.66 10.59 3.40
N ALA A 33 -15.18 9.95 4.45
CA ALA A 33 -15.54 10.60 5.71
C ALA A 33 -14.31 10.92 6.57
N ILE A 34 -13.27 10.08 6.55
CA ILE A 34 -12.07 10.22 7.37
C ILE A 34 -10.92 10.79 6.52
N ARG A 35 -10.75 12.10 6.55
CA ARG A 35 -9.73 12.82 5.76
C ARG A 35 -8.30 12.31 6.02
N GLU A 36 -7.99 11.95 7.26
CA GLU A 36 -6.69 11.40 7.62
C GLU A 36 -6.45 10.03 7.00
N LEU A 37 -7.48 9.16 6.96
CA LEU A 37 -7.39 7.85 6.30
C LEU A 37 -7.08 8.02 4.81
N HIS A 38 -7.79 8.93 4.14
CA HIS A 38 -7.51 9.28 2.74
C HIS A 38 -6.06 9.76 2.53
N THR A 39 -5.61 10.67 3.39
CA THR A 39 -4.25 11.24 3.34
C THR A 39 -3.18 10.16 3.56
N ASP A 40 -3.41 9.24 4.48
CA ASP A 40 -2.46 8.21 4.86
C ASP A 40 -2.42 7.06 3.85
N MET A 41 -3.57 6.68 3.29
CA MET A 41 -3.65 5.76 2.14
C MET A 41 -2.87 6.31 0.94
N ARG A 42 -3.02 7.61 0.65
CA ARG A 42 -2.25 8.30 -0.38
C ARG A 42 -0.74 8.23 -0.13
N LYS A 43 -0.28 8.44 1.12
CA LYS A 43 1.15 8.33 1.47
C LYS A 43 1.67 6.92 1.24
N ILE A 44 0.94 5.90 1.69
CA ILE A 44 1.32 4.49 1.52
C ILE A 44 1.52 4.17 0.04
N LEU A 45 0.55 4.53 -0.81
CA LEU A 45 0.62 4.28 -2.25
C LEU A 45 1.78 5.04 -2.90
N LYS A 46 2.04 6.28 -2.48
CA LYS A 46 3.21 7.03 -2.97
C LYS A 46 4.51 6.33 -2.62
N TYR A 47 4.68 5.80 -1.40
CA TYR A 47 5.88 5.02 -1.06
C TYR A 47 6.03 3.76 -1.93
N ILE A 48 4.93 3.04 -2.15
CA ILE A 48 4.92 1.83 -3.00
C ILE A 48 5.36 2.18 -4.43
N TYR A 49 4.70 3.12 -5.09
CA TYR A 49 4.99 3.44 -6.50
C TYR A 49 6.32 4.15 -6.70
N GLN A 50 6.76 4.98 -5.75
CA GLN A 50 8.10 5.57 -5.77
C GLN A 50 9.19 4.49 -5.69
N TYR A 51 9.01 3.50 -4.81
CA TYR A 51 9.93 2.37 -4.71
C TYR A 51 9.94 1.53 -5.98
N ALA A 52 8.76 1.28 -6.55
CA ALA A 52 8.61 0.52 -7.79
C ALA A 52 9.06 1.30 -9.05
N LYS A 53 9.39 2.59 -8.91
CA LYS A 53 9.73 3.51 -10.01
C LYS A 53 8.67 3.56 -11.10
N LEU A 54 7.40 3.43 -10.71
CA LEU A 54 6.27 3.51 -11.61
C LEU A 54 5.61 4.88 -11.49
N GLU A 55 5.44 5.56 -12.63
CA GLU A 55 4.72 6.83 -12.68
C GLU A 55 3.22 6.57 -12.60
N VAL A 56 2.66 6.74 -11.41
CA VAL A 56 1.23 6.59 -11.14
C VAL A 56 0.70 7.87 -10.51
N ASP A 57 -0.35 8.43 -11.10
CA ASP A 57 -1.07 9.56 -10.50
C ASP A 57 -2.01 9.09 -9.39
N VAL A 58 -1.42 8.80 -8.23
CA VAL A 58 -2.16 8.40 -7.01
C VAL A 58 -3.19 9.45 -6.61
N ASP A 59 -2.92 10.73 -6.87
CA ASP A 59 -3.82 11.82 -6.48
C ASP A 59 -5.07 11.85 -7.35
N ALA A 60 -4.93 11.61 -8.66
CA ALA A 60 -6.07 11.44 -9.55
C ALA A 60 -6.89 10.19 -9.19
N ILE A 61 -6.24 9.06 -8.93
CA ILE A 61 -6.93 7.80 -8.61
C ILE A 61 -7.69 7.90 -7.28
N LEU A 62 -7.11 8.53 -6.26
CA LEU A 62 -7.79 8.73 -4.98
C LEU A 62 -8.69 9.98 -4.95
N SER A 63 -8.83 10.70 -6.06
CA SER A 63 -9.70 11.87 -6.09
C SER A 63 -11.16 11.47 -5.82
N LYS A 64 -11.91 12.34 -5.13
CA LYS A 64 -13.34 12.12 -4.87
C LYS A 64 -14.13 11.90 -6.17
N GLN A 65 -13.73 12.59 -7.24
CA GLN A 65 -14.34 12.46 -8.57
C GLN A 65 -14.15 11.05 -9.14
N ASN A 66 -12.95 10.48 -9.05
CA ASN A 66 -12.71 9.11 -9.49
C ASN A 66 -13.40 8.09 -8.58
N LEU A 67 -13.28 8.24 -7.25
CA LEU A 67 -13.85 7.28 -6.31
C LEU A 67 -15.37 7.14 -6.44
N LEU A 68 -16.08 8.24 -6.69
CA LEU A 68 -17.54 8.25 -6.89
C LEU A 68 -17.97 7.99 -8.34
N SER A 69 -17.03 7.78 -9.27
CA SER A 69 -17.35 7.50 -10.67
C SER A 69 -17.86 6.07 -10.85
N VAL A 70 -18.76 5.88 -11.81
CA VAL A 70 -19.21 4.54 -12.26
C VAL A 70 -18.04 3.79 -12.91
N ASP A 71 -17.21 4.49 -13.69
CA ASP A 71 -16.03 3.95 -14.37
C ASP A 71 -14.75 4.25 -13.58
N ARG A 72 -14.74 3.90 -12.29
CA ARG A 72 -13.60 4.18 -11.41
C ARG A 72 -12.31 3.54 -11.93
N VAL A 73 -11.27 4.35 -12.06
CA VAL A 73 -9.90 3.87 -12.34
C VAL A 73 -9.30 3.27 -11.07
N GLY A 74 -8.86 2.02 -11.16
CA GLY A 74 -8.17 1.31 -10.08
C GLY A 74 -6.67 1.59 -10.04
N LEU A 75 -6.04 1.26 -8.91
CA LEU A 75 -4.59 1.31 -8.75
C LEU A 75 -3.94 0.21 -9.61
N PRO A 76 -2.95 0.54 -10.45
CA PRO A 76 -2.31 -0.44 -11.33
C PRO A 76 -1.45 -1.42 -10.53
N ARG A 77 -1.41 -2.67 -11.01
CA ARG A 77 -0.50 -3.70 -10.50
C ARG A 77 0.96 -3.38 -10.83
N LEU A 78 1.84 -4.02 -10.09
CA LEU A 78 3.29 -3.86 -10.18
C LEU A 78 3.85 -5.09 -10.89
N ASP A 79 3.75 -5.14 -12.22
CA ASP A 79 4.21 -6.28 -13.01
C ASP A 79 5.55 -5.96 -13.70
N ASN A 80 6.48 -6.92 -13.72
CA ASN A 80 7.76 -6.86 -14.42
C ASN A 80 8.67 -5.68 -13.98
N LEU A 81 8.62 -5.32 -12.70
CA LEU A 81 9.37 -4.17 -12.20
C LEU A 81 10.76 -4.52 -11.73
N LEU A 82 11.69 -3.58 -11.92
CA LEU A 82 13.05 -3.67 -11.42
C LEU A 82 13.05 -3.25 -9.95
N ILE A 83 12.71 -4.21 -9.10
CA ILE A 83 12.61 -3.98 -7.66
C ILE A 83 14.00 -3.71 -7.05
N PRO A 84 14.18 -2.59 -6.31
CA PRO A 84 15.42 -2.27 -5.60
C PRO A 84 15.83 -3.30 -4.53
N ASP A 85 17.01 -3.11 -3.95
CA ASP A 85 17.60 -4.01 -2.95
C ASP A 85 16.77 -4.13 -1.65
N LYS A 86 17.03 -5.22 -0.90
CA LYS A 86 16.35 -5.54 0.36
C LYS A 86 16.32 -4.37 1.34
N ASN A 87 17.39 -3.59 1.47
CA ASN A 87 17.43 -2.48 2.42
C ASN A 87 16.51 -1.34 2.00
N SER A 88 16.44 -1.07 0.70
CA SER A 88 15.50 -0.12 0.13
C SER A 88 14.06 -0.54 0.39
N PHE A 89 13.74 -1.84 0.27
CA PHE A 89 12.41 -2.34 0.62
C PHE A 89 12.08 -2.21 2.11
N MET A 90 13.03 -2.53 2.98
CA MET A 90 12.84 -2.38 4.43
C MET A 90 12.49 -0.94 4.81
N ARG A 91 13.11 0.06 4.17
CA ARG A 91 12.75 1.47 4.38
C ARG A 91 11.31 1.78 3.97
N VAL A 92 10.80 1.15 2.93
CA VAL A 92 9.39 1.27 2.52
C VAL A 92 8.48 0.68 3.59
N ILE A 93 8.81 -0.50 4.10
CA ILE A 93 8.07 -1.13 5.20
C ILE A 93 8.04 -0.21 6.42
N ASP A 94 9.19 0.30 6.85
CA ASP A 94 9.30 1.21 8.00
C ASP A 94 8.44 2.47 7.80
N ALA A 95 8.47 3.05 6.58
CA ALA A 95 7.66 4.22 6.24
C ALA A 95 6.15 3.92 6.26
N ILE A 96 5.73 2.76 5.77
CA ILE A 96 4.33 2.32 5.82
C ILE A 96 3.92 2.08 7.28
N GLN A 97 4.73 1.37 8.06
CA GLN A 97 4.46 1.12 9.49
C GLN A 97 4.34 2.42 10.29
N ALA A 98 5.17 3.42 10.01
CA ALA A 98 5.06 4.73 10.64
C ALA A 98 3.71 5.41 10.36
N VAL A 99 3.17 5.26 9.14
CA VAL A 99 1.84 5.76 8.78
C VAL A 99 0.75 4.95 9.50
N LEU A 100 0.85 3.62 9.52
CA LEU A 100 -0.13 2.76 10.22
C LEU A 100 -0.20 3.05 11.72
N ASN A 101 0.94 3.27 12.36
CA ASN A 101 1.01 3.64 13.78
C ASN A 101 0.28 4.96 14.09
N GLN A 102 0.21 5.90 13.13
CA GLN A 102 -0.54 7.14 13.29
C GLN A 102 -2.05 6.90 13.19
N LEU A 103 -2.47 6.05 12.25
CA LEU A 103 -3.87 5.65 12.09
C LEU A 103 -4.40 4.86 13.29
N ASP A 104 -3.56 3.97 13.83
CA ASP A 104 -3.88 3.12 14.98
C ASP A 104 -4.08 3.95 16.27
N LYS A 105 -3.16 4.90 16.55
CA LYS A 105 -3.31 5.84 17.68
C LYS A 105 -4.59 6.66 17.62
N GLY A 106 -5.08 6.95 16.41
CA GLY A 106 -6.34 7.66 16.20
C GLY A 106 -7.57 6.75 16.19
N ASN A 107 -7.40 5.42 16.26
CA ASN A 107 -8.43 4.39 16.10
C ASN A 107 -9.36 4.64 14.89
N ARG A 108 -8.80 5.14 13.79
CA ARG A 108 -9.58 5.66 12.65
C ARG A 108 -9.99 4.56 11.67
N SER A 109 -9.16 3.52 11.54
CA SER A 109 -9.50 2.31 10.78
C SER A 109 -8.68 1.12 11.28
N PRO A 110 -9.08 0.51 12.41
CA PRO A 110 -8.34 -0.61 13.01
C PRO A 110 -8.31 -1.84 12.09
N GLN A 111 -9.36 -2.07 11.29
CA GLN A 111 -9.40 -3.17 10.33
C GLN A 111 -8.39 -2.97 9.20
N PHE A 112 -8.30 -1.76 8.65
CA PHE A 112 -7.29 -1.41 7.65
C PHE A 112 -5.88 -1.62 8.19
N VAL A 113 -5.60 -1.09 9.38
CA VAL A 113 -4.30 -1.21 10.04
C VAL A 113 -3.93 -2.67 10.26
N ALA A 114 -4.84 -3.48 10.79
CA ALA A 114 -4.61 -4.90 11.06
C ALA A 114 -4.26 -5.68 9.78
N GLN A 115 -4.98 -5.43 8.68
CA GLN A 115 -4.75 -6.15 7.43
C GLN A 115 -3.43 -5.75 6.75
N VAL A 116 -3.11 -4.45 6.69
CA VAL A 116 -1.82 -4.00 6.15
C VAL A 116 -0.66 -4.54 6.99
N ASN A 117 -0.75 -4.48 8.32
CA ASN A 117 0.24 -5.08 9.20
C ASN A 117 0.39 -6.59 8.97
N GLY A 118 -0.73 -7.31 8.78
CA GLY A 118 -0.72 -8.73 8.45
C GLY A 118 0.08 -9.06 7.18
N ILE A 119 -0.08 -8.26 6.12
CA ILE A 119 0.69 -8.42 4.87
C ILE A 119 2.19 -8.14 5.11
N LEU A 120 2.52 -7.05 5.81
CA LEU A 120 3.92 -6.70 6.11
C LEU A 120 4.60 -7.75 7.02
N GLU A 121 3.88 -8.29 7.99
CA GLU A 121 4.39 -9.35 8.87
C GLU A 121 4.72 -10.62 8.10
N GLN A 122 3.91 -11.01 7.10
CA GLN A 122 4.19 -12.17 6.26
C GLN A 122 5.55 -12.02 5.56
N TYR A 123 5.81 -10.86 4.97
CA TYR A 123 7.12 -10.55 4.38
C TYR A 123 8.25 -10.65 5.41
N LEU A 124 8.09 -10.02 6.58
CA LEU A 124 9.12 -10.02 7.63
C LEU A 124 9.41 -11.43 8.18
N ARG A 125 8.41 -12.29 8.29
CA ARG A 125 8.59 -13.69 8.71
C ARG A 125 9.40 -14.46 7.66
N LEU A 126 9.06 -14.32 6.39
CA LEU A 126 9.78 -14.97 5.30
C LEU A 126 11.26 -14.54 5.26
N HIS A 127 11.59 -13.31 5.65
CA HIS A 127 12.97 -12.80 5.62
C HIS A 127 13.75 -12.83 6.94
N ARG A 128 13.16 -13.24 8.07
CA ARG A 128 13.90 -13.50 9.33
C ARG A 128 14.63 -14.85 9.34
N HIS A 129 14.26 -15.76 8.45
CA HIS A 129 14.81 -17.12 8.38
C HIS A 129 15.91 -17.29 7.31
N TRP A 130 16.45 -16.17 6.78
CA TRP A 130 17.45 -16.11 5.71
C TRP A 130 18.60 -15.21 6.14
#